data_AF-A0A9P4HJZ5-F1
#
_entry.id   AF-A0A9P4HJZ5-F1
#
_cell.length_a   1.000
_cell.length_b   1.000
_cell.length_c   1.000
_cell.angle_alpha   90.00
_cell.angle_beta   90.00
_cell.angle_gamma   90.00
#
_symmetry.space_group_name_H-M   'P 1'
#
loop_
_entity.id
_entity.type
_entity.pdbx_description
1 polymer ?
#
loop_
_entity_poly.entity_id
_entity_poly.type
_entity_poly.pdbx_seq_one_letter_code
_entity_poly.pdbx_strand_id
1 'polypeptide(L)'
;MAPLVNESITTRNQRLSPLLCLPAELRLKIYENVLGGRSLIPSFFRDSPRSEPRLVVYQMYTNRSGKLLHKEIDPPSQVLLVSRQVNAEAALLPFKLNEFVLKNVPAFNTLLDWLTRD
;
A
#
# COMPACT_ATOMS: atom_id res chain seq x y z
N MET A 1 13.48 43.57 0.04
CA MET A 1 13.70 42.13 -0.21
C MET A 1 13.22 41.37 1.01
N ALA A 2 12.04 40.74 0.95
CA ALA A 2 11.55 39.91 2.05
C ALA A 2 12.33 38.58 2.08
N PRO A 3 12.62 38.01 3.26
CA PRO A 3 13.39 36.78 3.35
C PRO A 3 12.55 35.65 2.73
N LEU A 4 13.16 34.92 1.79
CA LEU A 4 12.61 33.67 1.27
C LEU A 4 12.53 32.69 2.45
N VAL A 5 11.38 32.64 3.09
CA VAL A 5 11.07 31.66 4.12
C VAL A 5 11.26 30.30 3.46
N ASN A 6 12.28 29.56 3.91
CA ASN A 6 12.41 28.12 3.63
C ASN A 6 11.24 27.42 4.31
N GLU A 7 10.06 27.56 3.72
CA GLU A 7 8.88 26.85 4.14
C GLU A 7 9.17 25.36 3.99
N SER A 8 9.02 24.62 5.10
CA SER A 8 9.29 23.19 5.06
C SER A 8 8.39 22.53 4.01
N ILE A 9 8.90 21.52 3.30
CA ILE A 9 8.12 20.77 2.31
C ILE A 9 6.81 20.28 2.91
N THR A 10 6.81 19.89 4.20
CA THR A 10 5.62 19.51 4.97
C THR A 10 4.60 20.65 5.04
N THR A 11 5.01 21.86 5.42
CA THR A 11 4.12 23.03 5.53
C THR A 11 3.53 23.42 4.17
N ARG A 12 4.35 23.41 3.13
CA ARG A 12 3.90 23.63 1.75
C ARG A 12 2.89 22.56 1.32
N ASN A 13 3.19 21.28 1.56
CA ASN A 13 2.32 20.17 1.21
C ASN A 13 0.98 20.23 1.95
N GLN A 14 0.98 20.60 3.23
CA GLN A 14 -0.23 20.80 4.02
C GLN A 14 -1.16 21.87 3.43
N ARG A 15 -0.59 22.90 2.78
CA ARG A 15 -1.35 24.01 2.17
C ARG A 15 -1.82 23.70 0.75
N LEU A 16 -0.97 23.05 -0.05
CA LEU A 16 -1.17 22.92 -1.50
C LEU A 16 -1.67 21.55 -1.95
N SER A 17 -1.49 20.49 -1.14
CA SER A 17 -1.96 19.15 -1.50
C SER A 17 -3.45 19.01 -1.16
N PRO A 18 -4.32 18.66 -2.12
CA PRO A 18 -5.72 18.39 -1.85
C PRO A 18 -5.96 17.25 -0.85
N LEU A 19 -5.01 16.30 -0.73
CA LEU A 19 -5.09 15.22 0.24
C LEU A 19 -4.55 15.65 1.61
N LEU A 20 -3.40 16.32 1.64
CA LEU A 20 -2.72 16.63 2.92
C LEU A 20 -3.35 17.84 3.62
N CYS A 21 -4.09 18.70 2.91
CA CYS A 21 -4.85 19.79 3.53
C CYS A 21 -6.06 19.30 4.34
N LEU A 22 -6.53 18.08 4.12
CA LEU A 22 -7.64 17.50 4.86
C LEU A 22 -7.25 17.24 6.31
N PRO A 23 -8.19 17.29 7.28
CA PRO A 23 -7.99 16.77 8.62
C PRO A 23 -7.57 15.29 8.62
N ALA A 24 -6.82 14.87 9.64
CA ALA A 24 -6.23 13.53 9.71
C ALA A 24 -7.31 12.42 9.67
N GLU A 25 -8.48 12.68 10.24
CA GLU A 25 -9.62 11.76 10.27
C GLU A 25 -10.17 11.47 8.86
N LEU A 26 -10.20 12.49 8.00
CA LEU A 26 -10.63 12.31 6.60
C LEU A 26 -9.56 11.58 5.80
N ARG A 27 -8.27 11.87 6.04
CA ARG A 27 -7.18 11.13 5.40
C ARG A 27 -7.21 9.66 5.76
N LEU A 28 -7.43 9.33 7.04
CA LEU A 28 -7.60 7.96 7.52
C LEU A 28 -8.76 7.26 6.82
N LYS A 29 -9.94 7.89 6.70
CA LYS A 29 -11.07 7.30 5.96
C LYS A 29 -10.75 7.06 4.49
N ILE A 30 -10.02 7.97 3.84
CA ILE A 30 -9.55 7.77 2.46
C ILE A 30 -8.60 6.59 2.40
N TYR A 31 -7.60 6.54 3.28
CA TYR A 31 -6.66 5.43 3.36
C TYR A 31 -7.37 4.11 3.63
N GLU A 32 -8.40 4.08 4.47
CA GLU A 32 -9.18 2.88 4.75
C GLU A 32 -9.85 2.34 3.49
N ASN A 33 -10.49 3.21 2.71
CA ASN A 33 -11.13 2.82 1.47
C ASN A 33 -10.12 2.43 0.37
N VAL A 34 -8.98 3.12 0.29
CA VAL A 34 -7.98 2.90 -0.75
C VAL A 34 -7.10 1.70 -0.43
N LEU A 35 -6.75 1.47 0.83
CA LEU A 35 -5.78 0.47 1.24
C LEU A 35 -6.42 -0.79 1.80
N GLY A 36 -7.66 -0.74 2.34
CA GLY A 36 -8.28 -1.83 3.07
C GLY A 36 -9.32 -2.66 2.32
N GLY A 37 -9.91 -3.62 3.03
CA GLY A 37 -11.08 -4.40 2.61
C GLY A 37 -10.78 -5.50 1.57
N ARG A 38 -9.53 -5.93 1.46
CA ARG A 38 -9.11 -6.93 0.47
C ARG A 38 -8.60 -8.20 1.16
N SER A 39 -8.86 -9.35 0.54
CA SER A 39 -8.17 -10.59 0.86
C SER A 39 -7.01 -10.76 -0.12
N LEU A 40 -5.78 -10.70 0.39
CA LEU A 40 -4.54 -10.63 -0.36
C LEU A 40 -3.78 -11.96 -0.25
N ILE A 41 -3.31 -12.48 -1.38
CA ILE A 41 -2.41 -13.63 -1.44
C ILE A 41 -1.04 -13.14 -1.91
N PRO A 42 -0.05 -12.96 -1.02
CA PRO A 42 1.32 -12.76 -1.44
C PRO A 42 1.84 -14.03 -2.13
N SER A 43 2.46 -13.88 -3.29
CA SER A 43 2.97 -15.00 -4.07
C SER A 43 4.27 -14.63 -4.78
N PHE A 44 5.12 -15.62 -4.97
CA PHE A 44 6.33 -15.49 -5.78
C PHE A 44 6.06 -15.97 -7.18
N PHE A 45 6.28 -15.08 -8.14
CA PHE A 45 6.22 -15.42 -9.53
C PHE A 45 7.63 -15.40 -10.13
N ARG A 46 7.96 -16.43 -10.89
CA ARG A 46 9.09 -16.41 -11.82
C ARG A 46 8.51 -16.57 -13.22
N ASP A 47 8.62 -15.52 -14.02
CA ASP A 47 8.20 -15.56 -15.43
C ASP A 47 9.04 -16.58 -16.23
N SER A 48 10.28 -16.86 -15.81
CA SER A 48 11.15 -17.90 -16.38
C SER A 48 12.16 -18.46 -15.36
N PRO A 49 12.85 -19.58 -15.64
CA PRO A 49 13.89 -20.11 -14.76
C PRO A 49 15.06 -19.15 -14.50
N ARG A 50 15.29 -18.20 -15.43
CA ARG A 50 16.39 -17.22 -15.36
C ARG A 50 15.95 -15.87 -14.80
N SER A 51 14.66 -15.60 -14.67
CA SER A 51 14.19 -14.33 -14.12
C SER A 51 14.31 -14.31 -12.60
N GLU A 52 14.61 -13.14 -12.06
CA GLU A 52 14.50 -12.91 -10.63
C GLU A 52 13.05 -13.11 -10.18
N PRO A 53 12.83 -13.77 -9.03
CA PRO A 53 11.50 -13.94 -8.49
C PRO A 53 10.94 -12.56 -8.13
N ARG A 54 9.77 -12.22 -8.69
CA ARG A 54 9.04 -10.99 -8.33
C ARG A 54 7.93 -11.31 -7.34
N LEU A 55 7.77 -10.42 -6.36
CA LEU A 55 6.63 -10.45 -5.45
C LEU A 55 5.41 -9.96 -6.20
N VAL A 56 4.36 -10.78 -6.20
CA VAL A 56 3.06 -10.45 -6.78
C VAL A 56 2.01 -10.58 -5.69
N VAL A 57 1.10 -9.61 -5.62
CA VAL A 57 -0.05 -9.65 -4.71
C VAL A 57 -1.28 -9.95 -5.55
N TYR A 58 -2.02 -10.99 -5.16
CA TYR A 58 -3.32 -11.26 -5.77
C TYR A 58 -4.44 -10.83 -4.84
N GLN A 59 -5.39 -10.06 -5.36
CA GLN A 59 -6.65 -9.81 -4.68
C GLN A 59 -7.65 -10.93 -5.01
N MET A 60 -8.22 -11.53 -3.97
CA MET A 60 -9.34 -12.46 -4.11
C MET A 60 -10.66 -11.68 -4.19
N TYR A 61 -11.56 -12.11 -5.06
CA TYR A 61 -12.91 -11.56 -5.16
C TYR A 61 -13.88 -12.59 -5.71
N THR A 62 -15.16 -12.42 -5.39
CA THR A 62 -16.23 -13.26 -5.91
C THR A 62 -16.93 -12.53 -7.05
N ASN A 63 -17.11 -13.21 -8.19
CA ASN A 63 -17.88 -12.64 -9.29
C ASN A 63 -19.40 -12.74 -9.03
N ARG A 64 -20.22 -12.22 -9.97
CA ARG A 64 -21.68 -12.29 -9.87
C ARG A 64 -22.24 -13.71 -9.81
N SER A 65 -21.50 -14.71 -10.29
CA SER A 65 -21.92 -16.12 -10.27
C SER A 65 -21.49 -16.85 -8.99
N GLY A 66 -20.94 -16.15 -7.99
CA GLY A 66 -20.42 -16.78 -6.77
C GLY A 66 -19.07 -17.49 -6.94
N LYS A 67 -18.44 -17.42 -8.12
CA LYS A 67 -17.14 -18.05 -8.38
C LYS A 67 -16.03 -17.20 -7.78
N LEU A 68 -15.19 -17.83 -6.97
CA LEU A 68 -13.99 -17.23 -6.42
C LEU A 68 -12.92 -17.06 -7.51
N LEU A 69 -12.43 -15.84 -7.67
CA LEU A 69 -11.41 -15.45 -8.63
C LEU A 69 -10.27 -14.73 -7.92
N HIS A 70 -9.14 -14.60 -8.62
CA HIS A 70 -8.02 -13.80 -8.17
C HIS A 70 -7.52 -12.91 -9.31
N LYS A 71 -7.03 -11.72 -8.96
CA LYS A 71 -6.46 -10.76 -9.91
C LYS A 71 -5.12 -10.27 -9.35
N GLU A 72 -4.07 -10.30 -10.17
CA GLU A 72 -2.81 -9.63 -9.86
C GLU A 72 -3.08 -8.13 -9.71
N ILE A 73 -2.65 -7.57 -8.59
CA ILE A 73 -2.76 -6.15 -8.29
C ILE A 73 -1.39 -5.60 -7.92
N ASP A 74 -1.22 -4.31 -8.18
CA ASP A 74 -0.13 -3.56 -7.58
C ASP A 74 -0.24 -3.63 -6.05
N PRO A 75 0.87 -3.79 -5.33
CA PRO A 75 0.86 -3.77 -3.88
C PRO A 75 0.24 -2.46 -3.37
N PRO A 76 -0.66 -2.51 -2.37
CA PRO A 76 -1.27 -1.30 -1.80
C PRO A 76 -0.26 -0.25 -1.32
N SER A 77 0.99 -0.66 -1.03
CA SER A 77 2.06 0.27 -0.64
C SER A 77 2.51 1.22 -1.75
N GLN A 78 2.19 1.02 -3.02
CA GLN A 78 2.62 1.97 -4.07
C GLN A 78 2.08 3.38 -3.79
N VAL A 79 0.88 3.49 -3.22
CA VAL A 79 0.31 4.77 -2.76
C VAL A 79 1.13 5.38 -1.62
N LEU A 80 1.77 4.55 -0.79
CA LEU A 80 2.62 5.02 0.30
C LEU A 80 3.96 5.56 -0.20
N LEU A 81 4.43 5.12 -1.37
CA LEU A 81 5.71 5.55 -1.94
C LEU A 81 5.69 6.99 -2.52
N VAL A 82 4.51 7.59 -2.69
CA VAL A 82 4.37 8.92 -3.31
C VAL A 82 4.84 10.06 -2.40
N SER A 83 4.81 9.87 -1.08
CA SER A 83 5.16 10.91 -0.10
C SER A 83 5.57 10.30 1.23
N ARG A 84 6.69 10.79 1.80
CA ARG A 84 7.15 10.41 3.14
C ARG A 84 6.10 10.67 4.21
N GLN A 85 5.31 11.74 4.07
CA GLN A 85 4.24 12.05 5.02
C GLN A 85 3.09 11.04 4.95
N VAL A 86 2.65 10.69 3.73
CA VAL A 86 1.60 9.67 3.54
C VAL A 86 2.09 8.31 4.04
N ASN A 87 3.33 7.96 3.74
CA ASN A 87 3.95 6.73 4.25
C ASN A 87 3.91 6.68 5.78
N ALA A 88 4.42 7.72 6.44
CA ALA A 88 4.46 7.77 7.90
C ALA A 88 3.08 7.67 8.55
N GLU A 89 2.02 8.19 7.92
CA GLU A 89 0.65 8.12 8.43
C GLU A 89 -0.03 6.76 8.19
N ALA A 90 0.29 6.09 7.07
CA ALA A 90 -0.51 4.97 6.56
C ALA A 90 0.25 3.66 6.40
N ALA A 91 1.55 3.59 6.72
CA ALA A 91 2.40 2.41 6.54
C ALA A 91 1.79 1.11 7.08
N LEU A 92 1.13 1.18 8.23
CA LEU A 92 0.56 0.01 8.90
C LEU A 92 -0.89 -0.31 8.48
N LEU A 93 -1.55 0.59 7.76
CA LEU A 93 -2.96 0.41 7.38
C LEU A 93 -3.20 -0.76 6.44
N PRO A 94 -2.36 -1.04 5.41
CA PRO A 94 -2.53 -2.24 4.60
C PRO A 94 -2.55 -3.54 5.42
N PHE A 95 -1.84 -3.59 6.55
CA PHE A 95 -1.79 -4.79 7.40
C PHE A 95 -2.99 -4.88 8.34
N LYS A 96 -3.43 -3.74 8.86
CA LYS A 96 -4.60 -3.67 9.75
C LYS A 96 -5.91 -3.93 9.02
N LEU A 97 -6.01 -3.49 7.77
CA LEU A 97 -7.28 -3.40 7.04
C LEU A 97 -7.49 -4.48 5.99
N ASN A 98 -6.52 -5.35 5.76
CA ASN A 98 -6.64 -6.46 4.80
C ASN A 98 -6.42 -7.80 5.48
N GLU A 99 -7.00 -8.83 4.87
CA GLU A 99 -6.76 -10.21 5.23
C GLU A 99 -5.64 -10.77 4.37
N PHE A 100 -4.67 -11.47 4.97
CA PHE A 100 -3.57 -12.09 4.24
C PHE A 100 -3.70 -13.60 4.27
N VAL A 101 -3.75 -14.22 3.10
CA VAL A 101 -3.80 -15.67 2.95
C VAL A 101 -2.41 -16.17 2.61
N LEU A 102 -1.71 -16.68 3.63
CA LEU A 102 -0.37 -17.20 3.50
C LEU A 102 -0.41 -18.65 3.04
N LYS A 103 0.02 -18.91 1.81
CA LYS A 103 0.02 -20.27 1.24
C LYS A 103 1.30 -21.07 1.52
N ASN A 104 2.39 -20.40 1.86
CA ASN A 104 3.67 -21.03 2.16
C ASN A 104 4.58 -20.11 3.00
N VAL A 105 5.59 -20.72 3.65
CA VAL A 105 6.57 -20.02 4.49
C VAL A 105 7.33 -18.91 3.75
N PRO A 106 7.78 -19.10 2.49
CA PRO A 106 8.39 -18.02 1.72
C PRO A 106 7.51 -16.77 1.61
N ALA A 107 6.21 -16.94 1.33
CA ALA A 107 5.28 -15.81 1.24
C ALA A 107 5.13 -15.06 2.57
N PHE A 108 5.24 -15.75 3.71
CA PHE A 108 5.23 -15.13 5.03
C PHE A 108 6.49 -14.30 5.29
N ASN A 109 7.68 -14.85 5.05
CA ASN A 109 8.94 -14.11 5.22
C ASN A 109 8.97 -12.85 4.35
N THR A 110 8.33 -12.87 3.18
CA THR A 110 8.28 -11.72 2.29
C THR A 110 7.27 -10.66 2.70
N LEU A 111 6.16 -11.06 3.32
CA LEU A 111 5.27 -10.10 3.99
C LEU A 111 6.05 -9.36 5.09
N LEU A 112 6.91 -10.08 5.83
CA LEU A 112 7.81 -9.49 6.82
C LEU A 112 8.87 -8.57 6.18
N ASP A 113 9.53 -8.98 5.10
CA ASP A 113 10.49 -8.10 4.40
C ASP A 113 9.83 -6.82 3.90
N TRP A 114 8.58 -6.90 3.45
CA TRP A 114 7.81 -5.73 3.01
C TRP A 114 7.44 -4.80 4.18
N LEU A 115 7.22 -5.36 5.38
CA LEU A 115 7.00 -4.61 6.62
C LEU A 115 8.26 -3.88 7.11
N THR A 116 9.45 -4.41 6.80
CA THR A 116 10.72 -3.92 7.35
C THR A 116 11.57 -3.15 6.35
N ARG A 117 11.04 -2.85 5.16
CA ARG A 117 11.72 -1.97 4.19
C ARG A 117 11.53 -0.52 4.59
N ASP A 118 12.56 0.03 5.24
CA ASP A 118 12.75 1.47 5.51
C ASP A 118 12.93 2.31 4.23
#